data_AF-A0A5S4YLV1-F1
#
_entry.id   AF-A0A5S4YLV1-F1
#
_cell.length_a   1.000
_cell.length_b   1.000
_cell.length_c   1.000
_cell.angle_alpha   90.00
_cell.angle_beta   90.00
_cell.angle_gamma   90.00
#
_symmetry.space_group_name_H-M   'P 1'
#
loop_
_entity.id
_entity.type
_entity.pdbx_description
1 polymer ?
#
loop_
_entity_poly.entity_id
_entity_poly.type
_entity_poly.pdbx_seq_one_letter_code
_entity_poly.pdbx_strand_id
1 'polypeptide(L)'
;MRFIGQRHNGERTSESRKPAEGLSRRNLLGALAVLPVALPAAAAVPDPVFAAIERYKMLSVEYTAAVDRWAPLEHEHPDRSDAEDETSRTSDALFEQIDVLFTFRPSTIAGVAALLKYISTLEEWQVPRGLEESEAMQAVQTLCTCLAAAIEQSWVRA
;
A
#
# COMPACT_ATOMS: atom_id res chain seq x y z
N MET A 1 11.56 -36.74 88.72
CA MET A 1 10.87 -37.20 87.49
C MET A 1 11.89 -37.93 86.62
N ARG A 2 11.66 -39.21 86.32
CA ARG A 2 12.48 -40.04 85.40
C ARG A 2 11.84 -40.09 84.01
N PHE A 3 12.69 -40.27 83.00
CA PHE A 3 12.63 -41.20 81.83
C PHE A 3 13.03 -40.50 80.51
N ILE A 4 14.31 -40.65 80.10
CA ILE A 4 14.87 -41.55 79.06
C ILE A 4 14.28 -41.34 77.65
N GLY A 5 15.13 -41.03 76.66
CA GLY A 5 14.80 -41.28 75.24
C GLY A 5 15.72 -40.61 74.20
N GLN A 6 16.66 -41.41 73.67
CA GLN A 6 17.43 -41.34 72.40
C GLN A 6 17.08 -40.32 71.28
N ARG A 7 18.10 -39.96 70.48
CA ARG A 7 18.23 -40.13 68.99
C ARG A 7 19.42 -39.29 68.48
N HIS A 8 20.07 -39.50 67.33
CA HIS A 8 20.40 -40.62 66.43
C HIS A 8 21.31 -39.96 65.36
N ASN A 9 22.41 -40.58 64.93
CA ASN A 9 23.31 -40.04 63.90
C ASN A 9 23.80 -41.17 62.97
N GLY A 10 24.00 -40.86 61.68
CA GLY A 10 24.64 -41.71 60.65
C GLY A 10 23.79 -42.89 60.16
N GLU A 11 23.85 -43.36 58.90
CA GLU A 11 24.83 -43.13 57.84
C GLU A 11 24.26 -43.62 56.48
N ARG A 12 24.96 -43.24 55.42
CA ARG A 12 24.61 -43.29 53.99
C ARG A 12 24.60 -44.71 53.42
N THR A 13 23.71 -44.94 52.46
CA THR A 13 23.90 -45.95 51.41
C THR A 13 23.73 -45.27 50.05
N SER A 14 24.77 -45.33 49.22
CA SER A 14 24.76 -44.88 47.83
C SER A 14 25.27 -46.02 46.95
N GLU A 15 24.41 -46.45 46.04
CA GLU A 15 24.65 -47.50 45.06
C GLU A 15 25.48 -46.99 43.86
N SER A 16 26.59 -47.69 43.63
CA SER A 16 27.07 -48.29 42.36
C SER A 16 26.38 -47.93 41.02
N ARG A 17 27.13 -47.41 40.02
CA ARG A 17 27.69 -48.16 38.86
C ARG A 17 28.20 -47.25 37.70
N LYS A 18 29.48 -47.52 37.36
CA LYS A 18 30.23 -47.64 36.08
C LYS A 18 30.12 -46.64 34.87
N PRO A 19 31.24 -46.50 34.10
CA PRO A 19 31.46 -45.50 33.04
C PRO A 19 31.39 -46.05 31.59
N ALA A 20 31.39 -45.15 30.60
CA ALA A 20 31.85 -45.34 29.22
C ALA A 20 32.40 -43.97 28.74
N GLU A 21 33.68 -43.83 28.37
CA GLU A 21 34.23 -44.07 27.00
C GLU A 21 33.46 -43.26 25.94
N GLY A 22 34.00 -42.35 25.14
CA GLY A 22 35.37 -41.92 24.80
C GLY A 22 35.30 -40.94 23.60
N LEU A 23 36.46 -40.64 23.00
CA LEU A 23 36.67 -39.96 21.69
C LEU A 23 36.51 -38.42 21.67
N SER A 24 37.55 -37.60 21.88
CA SER A 24 38.82 -37.41 21.13
C SER A 24 38.68 -36.74 19.75
N ARG A 25 39.01 -35.44 19.74
CA ARG A 25 39.71 -34.60 18.75
C ARG A 25 39.90 -35.18 17.33
N ARG A 26 39.20 -34.62 16.33
CA ARG A 26 39.66 -34.19 14.98
C ARG A 26 38.48 -34.11 14.00
N ASN A 27 38.29 -32.95 13.38
CA ASN A 27 37.69 -32.64 12.06
C ASN A 27 37.56 -31.09 12.00
N LEU A 28 38.58 -30.32 11.63
CA LEU A 28 39.10 -30.02 10.28
C LEU A 28 38.01 -29.60 9.26
N LEU A 29 38.17 -28.35 8.79
CA LEU A 29 37.87 -27.81 7.45
C LEU A 29 36.54 -27.06 7.22
N GLY A 30 36.66 -25.74 7.12
CA GLY A 30 36.41 -25.04 5.85
C GLY A 30 34.96 -24.75 5.46
N ALA A 31 34.28 -23.85 6.18
CA ALA A 31 33.09 -23.18 5.65
C ALA A 31 33.53 -21.88 4.95
N LEU A 32 33.78 -21.96 3.63
CA LEU A 32 33.81 -20.79 2.76
C LEU A 32 32.42 -20.16 2.78
N ALA A 33 32.30 -18.97 3.36
CA ALA A 33 31.10 -18.15 3.24
C ALA A 33 30.95 -17.76 1.76
N VAL A 34 30.05 -18.42 1.04
CA VAL A 34 29.53 -17.89 -0.22
C VAL A 34 28.73 -16.66 0.17
N LEU A 35 29.36 -15.48 0.09
CA LEU A 35 28.63 -14.23 0.12
C LEU A 35 27.64 -14.26 -1.05
N PRO A 36 26.31 -14.16 -0.81
CA PRO A 36 25.41 -13.87 -1.91
C PRO A 36 25.89 -12.57 -2.53
N VAL A 37 26.29 -12.60 -3.79
CA VAL A 37 26.44 -11.40 -4.60
C VAL A 37 25.06 -10.75 -4.59
N ALA A 38 24.88 -9.77 -3.71
CA ALA A 38 23.77 -8.86 -3.78
C ALA A 38 23.95 -8.08 -5.07
N LEU A 39 23.37 -8.59 -6.16
CA LEU A 39 23.08 -7.75 -7.30
C LEU A 39 22.33 -6.53 -6.76
N PRO A 40 22.73 -5.30 -7.10
CA PRO A 40 21.86 -4.18 -6.85
C PRO A 40 20.57 -4.48 -7.59
N ALA A 41 19.52 -4.80 -6.85
CA ALA A 41 18.18 -4.76 -7.39
C ALA A 41 18.03 -3.30 -7.85
N ALA A 42 18.17 -3.08 -9.15
CA ALA A 42 17.75 -1.83 -9.76
C ALA A 42 16.30 -1.67 -9.33
N ALA A 43 16.07 -0.78 -8.36
CA ALA A 43 14.73 -0.47 -7.90
C ALA A 43 13.96 -0.07 -9.14
N ALA A 44 13.00 -0.90 -9.55
CA ALA A 44 12.15 -0.58 -10.68
C ALA A 44 11.50 0.76 -10.35
N VAL A 45 11.85 1.79 -11.11
CA VAL A 45 11.25 3.12 -10.93
C VAL A 45 9.74 2.93 -11.15
N PRO A 46 8.89 3.24 -10.15
CA PRO A 46 7.44 3.10 -10.31
C PRO A 46 6.96 3.92 -11.50
N ASP A 47 5.93 3.41 -12.20
CA ASP A 47 5.34 4.13 -13.32
C ASP A 47 4.86 5.52 -12.86
N PRO A 48 5.22 6.62 -13.55
CA PRO A 48 4.81 7.96 -13.17
C PRO A 48 3.29 8.15 -13.04
N VAL A 49 2.46 7.28 -13.65
CA VAL A 49 1.00 7.34 -13.53
C VAL A 49 0.51 7.18 -12.09
N PHE A 50 1.21 6.42 -11.25
CA PHE A 50 0.83 6.28 -9.85
C PHE A 50 0.90 7.63 -9.12
N ALA A 51 1.95 8.41 -9.38
CA ALA A 51 2.07 9.75 -8.83
C ALA A 51 1.00 10.71 -9.38
N ALA A 52 0.63 10.58 -10.66
CA ALA A 52 -0.44 11.37 -11.26
C ALA A 52 -1.81 11.07 -10.64
N ILE A 53 -2.11 9.80 -10.36
CA ILE A 53 -3.34 9.36 -9.69
C ILE A 53 -3.39 9.91 -8.26
N GLU A 54 -2.31 9.77 -7.49
CA GLU A 54 -2.26 10.28 -6.11
C GLU A 54 -2.40 11.81 -6.07
N ARG A 55 -1.81 12.53 -7.02
CA ARG A 55 -2.00 13.99 -7.13
C ARG A 55 -3.46 14.35 -7.38
N TYR A 56 -4.14 13.65 -8.26
CA TYR A 56 -5.56 13.90 -8.52
C TYR A 56 -6.43 13.60 -7.30
N LYS A 57 -6.18 12.50 -6.59
CA LYS A 57 -6.89 12.18 -5.33
C LYS A 57 -6.72 13.28 -4.29
N MET A 58 -5.51 13.79 -4.12
CA MET A 58 -5.22 14.90 -3.20
C MET A 58 -6.00 16.16 -3.58
N LEU A 59 -5.99 16.55 -4.85
CA LEU A 59 -6.75 17.70 -5.34
C LEU A 59 -8.27 17.50 -5.19
N SER A 60 -8.75 16.27 -5.36
CA SER A 60 -10.17 15.96 -5.15
C SER A 60 -10.56 16.19 -3.69
N VAL A 61 -9.70 15.81 -2.74
CA VAL A 61 -9.93 16.06 -1.31
C VAL A 61 -9.92 17.56 -1.01
N GLU A 62 -8.98 18.32 -1.59
CA GLU A 62 -8.91 19.78 -1.43
C GLU A 62 -10.16 20.48 -1.98
N TYR A 63 -10.61 20.10 -3.17
CA TYR A 63 -11.84 20.63 -3.77
C TYR A 63 -13.08 20.28 -2.94
N THR A 64 -13.23 19.02 -2.50
CA THR A 64 -14.34 18.62 -1.62
C THR A 64 -14.35 19.45 -0.33
N ALA A 65 -13.19 19.68 0.29
CA ALA A 65 -13.09 20.50 1.50
C ALA A 65 -13.46 21.98 1.24
N ALA A 66 -13.10 22.53 0.08
CA ALA A 66 -13.49 23.88 -0.31
C ALA A 66 -15.00 24.00 -0.54
N VAL A 67 -15.60 23.03 -1.26
CA VAL A 67 -17.06 22.94 -1.47
C VAL A 67 -17.80 22.81 -0.14
N ASP A 68 -17.35 21.94 0.77
CA ASP A 68 -17.97 21.74 2.09
C ASP A 68 -17.94 23.02 2.94
N ARG A 69 -16.93 23.87 2.76
CA ARG A 69 -16.85 25.19 3.42
C ARG A 69 -17.78 26.21 2.76
N TRP A 70 -17.84 26.24 1.43
CA TRP A 70 -18.61 27.23 0.67
C TRP A 70 -20.11 26.95 0.63
N ALA A 71 -20.50 25.69 0.41
CA ALA A 71 -21.89 25.27 0.21
C ALA A 71 -22.89 25.71 1.31
N PRO A 72 -22.55 25.69 2.60
CA PRO A 72 -23.49 26.11 3.65
C PRO A 72 -23.58 27.63 3.84
N LEU A 73 -22.71 28.44 3.22
CA LEU A 73 -22.69 29.88 3.43
C LEU A 73 -23.87 30.57 2.74
N GLU A 74 -24.61 31.39 3.49
CA GLU A 74 -25.64 32.26 2.94
C GLU A 74 -25.06 33.30 2.00
N HIS A 75 -25.86 33.85 1.08
CA HIS A 75 -25.38 34.78 0.05
C HIS A 75 -24.73 36.04 0.63
N GLU A 76 -25.22 36.50 1.78
CA GLU A 76 -24.73 37.70 2.45
C GLU A 76 -23.58 37.42 3.44
N HIS A 77 -23.14 36.16 3.57
CA HIS A 77 -22.08 35.80 4.51
C HIS A 77 -20.76 36.50 4.14
N PRO A 78 -20.07 37.16 5.08
CA PRO A 78 -18.86 37.95 4.77
C PRO A 78 -17.76 37.12 4.12
N ASP A 79 -17.60 35.87 4.53
CA ASP A 79 -16.54 34.97 4.00
C ASP A 79 -16.94 34.27 2.69
N ARG A 80 -18.14 34.53 2.14
CA ARG A 80 -18.62 33.79 0.97
C ARG A 80 -17.76 34.00 -0.27
N SER A 81 -17.36 35.26 -0.53
CA SER A 81 -16.50 35.59 -1.67
C SER A 81 -15.17 34.83 -1.61
N ASP A 82 -14.53 34.82 -0.44
CA ASP A 82 -13.25 34.14 -0.25
C ASP A 82 -13.38 32.61 -0.40
N ALA A 83 -14.46 32.03 0.13
CA ALA A 83 -14.76 30.60 -0.02
C ALA A 83 -15.10 30.22 -1.47
N GLU A 84 -15.76 31.10 -2.22
CA GLU A 84 -16.04 30.91 -3.66
C GLU A 84 -14.76 30.97 -4.50
N ASP A 85 -13.86 31.91 -4.20
CA ASP A 85 -12.54 32.01 -4.84
C ASP A 85 -11.68 30.78 -4.54
N GLU A 86 -11.72 30.24 -3.32
CA GLU A 86 -11.05 29.00 -2.95
C GLU A 86 -11.63 27.78 -3.67
N THR A 87 -12.95 27.69 -3.75
CA THR A 87 -13.65 26.61 -4.48
C THR A 87 -13.31 26.66 -5.96
N SER A 88 -13.28 27.85 -6.57
CA SER A 88 -12.93 28.04 -7.97
C SER A 88 -11.48 27.62 -8.24
N ARG A 89 -10.53 28.07 -7.42
CA ARG A 89 -9.10 27.70 -7.57
C ARG A 89 -8.86 26.20 -7.43
N THR A 90 -9.50 25.56 -6.45
CA THR A 90 -9.34 24.11 -6.24
C THR A 90 -10.03 23.31 -7.33
N SER A 91 -11.16 23.79 -7.86
CA SER A 91 -11.84 23.23 -9.03
C SER A 91 -10.96 23.28 -10.28
N ASP A 92 -10.38 24.44 -10.59
CA ASP A 92 -9.49 24.61 -11.75
C ASP A 92 -8.28 23.66 -11.67
N ALA A 93 -7.63 23.58 -10.51
CA ALA A 93 -6.50 22.67 -10.30
C ALA A 93 -6.90 21.19 -10.47
N LEU A 94 -8.09 20.80 -9.99
CA LEU A 94 -8.62 19.46 -10.15
C LEU A 94 -8.87 19.13 -11.63
N PHE A 95 -9.53 20.03 -12.37
CA PHE A 95 -9.85 19.83 -13.78
C PHE A 95 -8.61 19.83 -14.68
N GLU A 96 -7.62 20.67 -14.40
CA GLU A 96 -6.33 20.58 -15.10
C GLU A 96 -5.67 19.20 -14.90
N GLN A 97 -5.78 18.64 -13.70
CA GLN A 97 -5.19 17.34 -13.39
C GLN A 97 -5.98 16.17 -13.99
N ILE A 98 -7.32 16.26 -14.12
CA ILE A 98 -8.08 15.18 -14.79
C ILE A 98 -7.75 15.08 -16.27
N ASP A 99 -7.56 16.21 -16.94
CA ASP A 99 -7.13 16.24 -18.35
C ASP A 99 -5.76 15.57 -18.52
N VAL A 100 -4.85 15.80 -17.57
CA VAL A 100 -3.54 15.10 -17.53
C VAL A 100 -3.72 13.59 -17.35
N LEU A 101 -4.64 13.14 -16.49
CA LEU A 101 -4.90 11.71 -16.30
C LEU A 101 -5.45 11.03 -17.55
N PHE A 102 -6.41 11.65 -18.24
CA PHE A 102 -7.03 11.09 -19.45
C PHE A 102 -6.09 11.08 -20.66
N THR A 103 -5.08 11.94 -20.67
CA THR A 103 -4.05 11.98 -21.71
C THR A 103 -2.75 11.27 -21.30
N PHE A 104 -2.68 10.76 -20.07
CA PHE A 104 -1.49 10.11 -19.54
C PHE A 104 -1.14 8.86 -20.33
N ARG A 105 0.15 8.66 -20.63
CA ARG A 105 0.65 7.46 -21.29
C ARG A 105 1.54 6.66 -20.34
N PRO A 106 0.98 5.69 -19.60
CA PRO A 106 1.78 4.80 -18.77
C PRO A 106 2.82 4.07 -19.62
N SER A 107 3.98 3.84 -19.01
CA SER A 107 5.12 3.17 -19.64
C SER A 107 5.17 1.67 -19.34
N THR A 108 4.37 1.22 -18.36
CA THR A 108 4.30 -0.15 -17.89
C THR A 108 2.89 -0.70 -18.02
N ILE A 109 2.77 -2.01 -18.21
CA ILE A 109 1.47 -2.71 -18.24
C ILE A 109 0.72 -2.52 -16.92
N ALA A 110 1.44 -2.58 -15.79
CA ALA A 110 0.89 -2.31 -14.47
C ALA A 110 0.34 -0.89 -14.36
N GLY A 111 1.04 0.10 -14.91
CA GLY A 111 0.57 1.49 -14.99
C GLY A 111 -0.68 1.64 -15.87
N VAL A 112 -0.76 0.95 -17.01
CA VAL A 112 -1.98 0.93 -17.85
C VAL A 112 -3.16 0.35 -17.07
N ALA A 113 -2.98 -0.80 -16.42
CA ALA A 113 -4.04 -1.42 -15.62
C ALA A 113 -4.48 -0.52 -14.45
N ALA A 114 -3.53 0.12 -13.76
CA ALA A 114 -3.82 1.05 -12.67
C ALA A 114 -4.62 2.27 -13.13
N LEU A 115 -4.23 2.88 -14.26
CA LEU A 115 -4.95 4.03 -14.83
C LEU A 115 -6.38 3.68 -15.23
N LEU A 116 -6.56 2.57 -15.95
CA LEU A 116 -7.89 2.11 -16.37
C LEU A 116 -8.79 1.83 -15.18
N LYS A 117 -8.28 1.14 -14.16
CA LYS A 117 -9.02 0.90 -12.92
C LYS A 117 -9.39 2.21 -12.24
N TYR A 118 -8.46 3.16 -12.16
CA TYR A 118 -8.75 4.44 -11.53
C TYR A 118 -9.84 5.22 -12.27
N ILE A 119 -9.74 5.34 -13.60
CA ILE A 119 -10.76 6.00 -14.43
C ILE A 119 -12.13 5.36 -14.24
N SER A 120 -12.20 4.02 -14.12
CA SER A 120 -13.47 3.32 -13.89
C SER A 120 -14.15 3.61 -12.54
N THR A 121 -13.41 4.21 -11.59
CA THR A 121 -13.92 4.57 -10.26
C THR A 121 -14.33 6.04 -10.13
N LEU A 122 -14.11 6.85 -11.18
CA LEU A 122 -14.46 8.27 -11.15
C LEU A 122 -15.96 8.47 -11.13
N GLU A 123 -16.40 9.49 -10.39
CA GLU A 123 -17.80 9.94 -10.37
C GLU A 123 -18.12 10.89 -11.55
N GLU A 124 -19.40 11.14 -11.83
CA GLU A 124 -19.84 11.99 -12.95
C GLU A 124 -19.25 13.40 -12.92
N TRP A 125 -19.11 14.00 -11.74
CA TRP A 125 -18.51 15.32 -11.59
C TRP A 125 -16.98 15.31 -11.69
N GLN A 126 -16.35 14.13 -11.71
CA GLN A 126 -14.90 13.94 -11.71
C GLN A 126 -14.32 13.65 -13.10
N VAL A 127 -15.14 13.71 -14.17
CA VAL A 127 -14.67 13.45 -15.53
C VAL A 127 -14.49 14.74 -16.34
N PRO A 128 -13.65 14.71 -17.39
CA PRO A 128 -13.51 15.83 -18.30
C PRO A 128 -14.84 16.25 -18.90
N ARG A 129 -14.92 17.55 -19.23
CA ARG A 129 -16.09 18.13 -19.89
C ARG A 129 -16.43 17.36 -21.18
N GLY A 130 -17.70 17.03 -21.34
CA GLY A 130 -18.21 16.25 -22.48
C GLY A 130 -18.31 14.74 -22.25
N LEU A 131 -17.90 14.23 -21.07
CA LEU A 131 -18.17 12.86 -20.63
C LEU A 131 -19.20 12.79 -19.49
N GLU A 132 -19.83 13.92 -19.17
CA GLU A 132 -20.80 14.09 -18.08
C GLU A 132 -22.12 13.32 -18.33
N GLU A 133 -22.41 12.96 -19.59
CA GLU A 133 -23.59 12.15 -19.90
C GLU A 133 -23.51 10.78 -19.22
N SER A 134 -24.45 10.49 -18.32
CA SER A 134 -24.45 9.28 -17.50
C SER A 134 -24.27 7.98 -18.30
N GLU A 135 -24.85 7.88 -19.51
CA GLU A 135 -24.69 6.73 -20.40
C GLU A 135 -23.26 6.62 -20.97
N ALA A 136 -22.67 7.74 -21.39
CA ALA A 136 -21.30 7.80 -21.90
C ALA A 136 -20.30 7.43 -20.80
N MET A 137 -20.53 7.93 -19.58
CA MET A 137 -19.72 7.62 -18.40
C MET A 137 -19.77 6.12 -18.05
N GLN A 138 -20.97 5.53 -18.00
CA GLN A 138 -21.11 4.08 -17.76
C GLN A 138 -20.41 3.24 -18.83
N ALA A 139 -20.47 3.66 -20.10
CA ALA A 139 -19.76 2.99 -21.19
C ALA A 139 -18.23 3.07 -21.00
N VAL A 140 -17.69 4.23 -20.63
CA VAL A 140 -16.27 4.42 -20.33
C VAL A 140 -15.84 3.54 -19.14
N GLN A 141 -16.57 3.58 -18.03
CA GLN A 141 -16.27 2.77 -16.84
C GLN A 141 -16.27 1.26 -17.17
N THR A 142 -17.27 0.82 -17.94
CA THR A 142 -17.38 -0.58 -18.40
C THR A 142 -16.18 -0.95 -19.26
N LEU A 143 -15.85 -0.14 -20.26
CA LEU A 143 -14.72 -0.36 -21.16
C LEU A 143 -13.39 -0.44 -20.38
N CYS A 144 -13.14 0.53 -19.50
CA CYS A 144 -11.95 0.57 -18.67
C CYS A 144 -11.82 -0.65 -17.76
N THR A 145 -12.93 -1.07 -17.13
CA THR A 145 -12.97 -2.27 -16.27
C THR A 145 -12.65 -3.53 -17.09
N CYS A 146 -13.28 -3.70 -18.24
CA CYS A 146 -13.05 -4.85 -19.12
C CYS A 146 -11.60 -4.91 -19.62
N LEU A 147 -11.03 -3.78 -20.06
CA LEU A 147 -9.65 -3.72 -20.53
C LEU A 147 -8.65 -4.01 -19.42
N ALA A 148 -8.83 -3.45 -18.23
CA ALA A 148 -7.98 -3.73 -17.09
C ALA A 148 -7.98 -5.23 -16.73
N ALA A 149 -9.16 -5.86 -16.69
CA ALA A 149 -9.30 -7.28 -16.42
C ALA A 149 -8.62 -8.15 -17.50
N ALA A 150 -8.76 -7.79 -18.78
CA ALA A 150 -8.13 -8.52 -19.88
C ALA A 150 -6.60 -8.45 -19.82
N ILE A 151 -6.04 -7.27 -19.52
CA ILE A 151 -4.60 -7.07 -19.36
C ILE A 151 -4.07 -7.95 -18.24
N GLU A 152 -4.72 -7.96 -17.07
CA GLU A 152 -4.28 -8.75 -15.92
C GLU A 152 -4.36 -10.27 -16.19
N GLN A 153 -5.42 -10.73 -16.86
CA GLN A 153 -5.57 -12.14 -17.23
C GLN A 153 -4.55 -12.60 -18.27
N SER A 154 -4.18 -11.73 -19.21
CA SER A 154 -3.15 -12.05 -20.21
C SER A 154 -1.78 -12.24 -19.58
N TRP A 155 -1.51 -11.56 -18.46
CA TRP A 155 -0.24 -11.64 -17.75
C TRP A 155 -0.11 -12.88 -16.87
N VAL A 156 -1.22 -13.38 -16.30
CA VAL A 156 -1.22 -14.65 -15.54
C VAL A 156 -0.93 -15.87 -16.44
N ARG A 157 -1.16 -15.74 -17.74
CA ARG A 157 -1.00 -16.83 -18.72
C ARG A 157 0.33 -16.80 -19.48
N ALA A 158 1.18 -15.81 -19.25
CA ALA A 158 2.48 -15.62 -19.90
C ALA A 158 3.63 -16.10 -19.01
#